data_AF-A0A7G1NIA1-F1
#
_entry.id   AF-A0A7G1NIA1-F1
#
_cell.length_a   1.000
_cell.length_b   1.000
_cell.length_c   1.000
_cell.angle_alpha   90.00
_cell.angle_beta   90.00
_cell.angle_gamma   90.00
#
_symmetry.space_group_name_H-M   'P 1'
#
loop_
_entity.id
_entity.type
_entity.pdbx_description
1 polymer ?
#
loop_
_entity_poly.entity_id
_entity_poly.type
_entity_poly.pdbx_seq_one_letter_code
_entity_poly.pdbx_strand_id
1 'polypeptide(L)'
;MGPAKQLENVRPRWDTVPVVPTKQVCPRCGQDWIHPYRFRADGTPFSLCTECDSLWWPSEAVEVAHAKFLDDVVAERLGVEGNPWGDLVWADVIEPAPDHGA
;
A
#
# COMPACT_ATOMS: atom_id res chain seq x y z
N MET A 1 4.74 56.01 32.85
CA MET A 1 4.75 54.59 33.25
C MET A 1 3.37 54.00 32.98
N GLY A 2 3.28 53.02 32.08
CA GLY A 2 2.10 52.21 31.80
C GLY A 2 2.59 50.83 31.32
N PRO A 3 1.95 49.72 31.72
CA PRO A 3 2.59 48.41 31.63
C PRO A 3 2.61 47.88 30.19
N ALA A 4 3.76 47.33 29.80
CA ALA A 4 3.91 46.52 28.61
C ALA A 4 2.97 45.30 28.70
N LYS A 5 2.06 45.16 27.74
CA LYS A 5 1.25 43.93 27.62
C LYS A 5 2.08 42.90 26.86
N GLN A 6 2.56 41.94 27.63
CA GLN A 6 3.24 40.71 27.22
C GLN A 6 2.37 39.93 26.22
N LEU A 7 2.82 39.86 24.97
CA LEU A 7 2.30 38.98 23.92
C LEU A 7 3.22 37.77 23.85
N GLU A 8 2.87 36.68 24.52
CA GLU A 8 3.63 35.44 24.38
C GLU A 8 2.75 34.20 24.52
N ASN A 9 2.97 33.30 23.56
CA ASN A 9 2.65 31.88 23.56
C ASN A 9 1.19 31.46 23.40
N VAL A 10 0.64 31.76 22.22
CA VAL A 10 -0.29 30.81 21.59
C VAL A 10 0.56 29.82 20.78
N ARG A 11 0.89 28.67 21.37
CA ARG A 11 1.45 27.53 20.62
C ARG A 11 0.38 27.01 19.67
N PRO A 12 0.61 26.86 18.36
CA PRO A 12 -0.37 26.22 17.49
C PRO A 12 -0.50 24.75 17.90
N ARG A 13 -1.71 24.34 18.28
CA ARG A 13 -2.11 22.93 18.45
C ARG A 13 -2.16 22.30 17.05
N TRP A 14 -1.13 21.59 16.66
CA TRP A 14 -1.09 20.82 15.41
C TRP A 14 -1.55 19.36 15.60
N ASP A 15 -2.35 19.07 16.63
CA ASP A 15 -2.84 17.72 16.97
C ASP A 15 -3.92 17.18 16.04
N THR A 16 -3.88 17.50 14.75
CA THR A 16 -4.68 16.80 13.74
C THR A 16 -3.98 16.90 12.40
N VAL A 17 -2.91 16.12 12.24
CA VAL A 17 -2.41 15.78 10.90
C VAL A 17 -3.55 15.01 10.23
N PRO A 18 -4.18 15.52 9.15
CA PRO A 18 -5.06 14.68 8.37
C PRO A 18 -4.22 13.51 7.89
N VAL A 19 -4.64 12.28 8.20
CA VAL A 19 -4.09 11.07 7.57
C VAL A 19 -4.53 11.13 6.11
N VAL A 20 -3.81 11.91 5.32
CA VAL A 20 -3.86 11.78 3.87
C VAL A 20 -3.46 10.33 3.58
N PRO A 21 -4.23 9.55 2.81
CA PRO A 21 -3.74 8.29 2.31
C PRO A 21 -2.56 8.63 1.41
N THR A 22 -1.37 8.61 1.99
CA THR A 22 -0.14 8.87 1.26
C THR A 22 -0.03 7.70 0.33
N LYS A 23 -0.30 7.92 -0.96
CA LYS A 23 0.29 7.06 -1.98
C LYS A 23 1.73 6.86 -1.54
N GLN A 24 2.10 5.63 -1.24
CA GLN A 24 3.43 5.31 -0.74
C GLN A 24 4.26 4.88 -1.94
N VAL A 25 5.43 5.50 -2.15
CA VAL A 25 6.37 5.03 -3.17
C VAL A 25 6.84 3.63 -2.80
N CYS A 26 6.91 2.73 -3.76
CA CYS A 26 7.32 1.35 -3.53
C CYS A 26 8.72 1.33 -2.90
N PRO A 27 8.86 0.80 -1.66
CA PRO A 27 10.15 0.79 -0.98
C PRO A 27 11.16 -0.18 -1.62
N ARG A 28 10.68 -1.11 -2.45
CA ARG A 28 11.51 -2.14 -3.10
C ARG A 28 12.13 -1.66 -4.40
N CYS A 29 11.37 -1.05 -5.29
CA CYS A 29 11.88 -0.57 -6.58
C CYS A 29 12.12 0.95 -6.62
N GLY A 30 11.43 1.74 -5.80
CA GLY A 30 11.51 3.20 -5.81
C GLY A 30 10.99 3.88 -7.08
N GLN A 31 10.36 3.14 -8.00
CA GLN A 31 9.98 3.63 -9.33
C GLN A 31 8.50 4.01 -9.45
N ASP A 32 7.61 3.31 -8.74
CA ASP A 32 6.16 3.55 -8.80
C ASP A 32 5.53 3.45 -7.40
N TRP A 33 4.24 3.76 -7.32
CA TRP A 33 3.47 3.77 -6.09
C TRP A 33 2.91 2.39 -5.76
N ILE A 34 2.55 2.21 -4.49
CA ILE A 34 1.80 1.07 -4.01
C ILE A 34 0.31 1.33 -4.21
N HIS A 35 -0.37 0.36 -4.82
CA HIS A 35 -1.79 0.42 -5.14
C HIS A 35 -2.57 -0.68 -4.41
N PRO A 36 -3.79 -0.39 -3.93
CA PRO A 36 -4.65 -1.40 -3.34
C PRO A 36 -5.25 -2.31 -4.42
N TYR A 37 -5.14 -3.62 -4.21
CA TYR A 37 -5.70 -4.67 -5.07
C TYR A 37 -6.44 -5.70 -4.21
N ARG A 38 -7.20 -6.57 -4.88
CA ARG A 38 -7.76 -7.78 -4.28
C ARG A 38 -7.73 -8.95 -5.25
N PHE A 39 -7.71 -10.16 -4.71
CA PHE A 39 -7.91 -11.38 -5.50
C PHE A 39 -9.37 -11.47 -5.93
N ARG A 40 -9.63 -11.80 -7.20
CA ARG A 40 -10.99 -11.95 -7.72
C ARG A 40 -11.71 -13.17 -7.14
N ALA A 41 -10.97 -14.24 -6.84
CA ALA A 41 -11.53 -15.51 -6.40
C ALA A 41 -12.27 -15.41 -5.05
N ASP A 42 -11.77 -14.59 -4.13
CA ASP A 42 -12.27 -14.52 -2.75
C ASP A 42 -12.33 -13.10 -2.17
N GLY A 43 -11.89 -12.09 -2.93
CA GLY A 43 -11.88 -10.70 -2.48
C GLY A 43 -10.77 -10.36 -1.49
N THR A 44 -9.80 -11.26 -1.23
CA THR A 44 -8.70 -11.03 -0.28
C THR A 44 -7.91 -9.78 -0.69
N PRO A 45 -7.85 -8.74 0.16
CA PRO A 45 -7.16 -7.50 -0.18
C PRO A 45 -5.64 -7.61 0.03
N PHE A 46 -4.89 -6.85 -0.75
CA PHE A 46 -3.44 -6.69 -0.62
C PHE A 46 -2.98 -5.38 -1.27
N SER A 47 -1.73 -5.01 -1.00
CA SER A 47 -1.06 -3.87 -1.61
C SER A 47 -0.06 -4.35 -2.66
N LEU A 48 -0.02 -3.71 -3.84
CA LEU A 48 0.79 -4.14 -4.98
C LEU A 48 1.54 -2.97 -5.61
N CYS A 49 2.80 -3.21 -5.99
CA CYS A 49 3.52 -2.39 -6.96
C CYS A 49 3.49 -3.08 -8.33
N THR A 50 2.90 -2.44 -9.34
CA THR A 50 2.77 -2.99 -10.70
C THR A 50 4.08 -2.97 -11.50
N GLU A 51 5.08 -2.16 -11.10
CA GLU A 51 6.37 -2.09 -11.78
C GLU A 51 7.33 -3.22 -11.42
N CYS A 52 7.15 -3.85 -10.26
CA CYS A 52 8.10 -4.87 -9.77
C CYS A 52 7.41 -6.09 -9.16
N ASP A 53 6.09 -6.14 -9.24
CA ASP A 53 5.25 -7.25 -8.80
C ASP A 53 5.40 -7.57 -7.31
N SER A 54 5.79 -6.58 -6.51
CA SER A 54 5.91 -6.72 -5.07
C SER A 54 4.58 -6.52 -4.38
N LEU A 55 4.23 -7.46 -3.51
CA LEU A 55 2.98 -7.59 -2.78
C LEU A 55 3.24 -7.48 -1.26
N TRP A 56 2.32 -6.82 -0.56
CA TRP A 56 2.25 -6.78 0.90
C TRP A 56 0.84 -7.12 1.39
N TRP A 57 0.73 -7.91 2.44
CA TRP A 57 -0.57 -8.15 3.08
C TRP A 57 -1.01 -6.93 3.90
N PRO A 58 -2.33 -6.71 4.10
CA PRO A 58 -2.84 -5.56 4.85
C PRO A 58 -2.35 -5.48 6.31
N SER A 59 -1.99 -6.61 6.90
CA SER A 59 -1.46 -6.70 8.27
C SER A 59 0.05 -6.52 8.37
N GLU A 60 0.76 -6.39 7.24
CA GLU A 60 2.21 -6.23 7.18
C GLU A 60 2.59 -4.76 6.97
N ALA A 61 3.74 -4.36 7.52
CA ALA A 61 4.33 -3.08 7.19
C ALA A 61 4.80 -3.08 5.72
N VAL A 62 4.53 -1.99 4.99
CA VAL A 62 5.00 -1.82 3.61
C VAL A 62 6.48 -1.46 3.62
N GLU A 63 7.32 -2.48 3.76
CA GLU A 63 8.78 -2.40 3.80
C GLU A 63 9.41 -3.55 3.00
N VAL A 64 10.69 -3.41 2.64
CA VAL A 64 11.39 -4.39 1.79
C VAL A 64 11.42 -5.78 2.41
N ALA A 65 11.51 -5.89 3.74
CA ALA A 65 11.58 -7.16 4.46
C ALA A 65 10.30 -8.02 4.37
N HIS A 66 9.15 -7.40 4.11
CA HIS A 66 7.86 -8.09 3.97
C HIS A 66 7.40 -8.22 2.52
N ALA A 67 8.16 -7.69 1.57
CA ALA A 67 7.80 -7.74 0.16
C ALA A 67 7.78 -9.19 -0.35
N LYS A 68 6.64 -9.62 -0.88
CA LYS A 68 6.45 -10.92 -1.55
C LYS A 68 6.34 -10.70 -3.05
N PHE A 69 6.66 -11.71 -3.87
CA PHE A 69 6.37 -11.64 -5.30
C PHE A 69 4.95 -12.08 -5.58
N LEU A 70 4.24 -11.34 -6.42
CA LEU A 70 2.89 -11.70 -6.85
C LEU A 70 2.86 -13.09 -7.48
N ASP A 71 3.86 -13.42 -8.30
CA ASP A 71 4.02 -14.72 -8.97
C ASP A 71 4.02 -15.87 -7.96
N ASP A 72 4.85 -15.77 -6.92
CA ASP A 72 4.97 -16.79 -5.88
C ASP A 72 3.65 -16.95 -5.11
N VAL A 73 3.02 -15.83 -4.75
CA VAL A 73 1.73 -15.84 -4.01
C VAL A 73 0.62 -16.47 -4.86
N VAL A 74 0.57 -16.13 -6.15
CA VAL A 74 -0.44 -16.68 -7.07
C VAL A 74 -0.18 -18.16 -7.33
N ALA A 75 1.07 -18.56 -7.53
CA ALA A 75 1.45 -19.97 -7.70
C ALA A 75 1.06 -20.80 -6.48
N GLU A 76 1.35 -20.32 -5.28
CA GLU A 76 0.96 -20.97 -4.01
C GLU A 76 -0.56 -21.10 -3.90
N ARG A 77 -1.32 -20.05 -4.22
CA ARG A 77 -2.79 -20.08 -4.16
C ARG A 77 -3.42 -21.02 -5.18
N LEU A 78 -2.82 -21.14 -6.36
CA LEU A 78 -3.28 -22.05 -7.42
C LEU A 78 -2.77 -23.48 -7.23
N GLY A 79 -1.81 -23.71 -6.33
CA GLY A 79 -1.17 -25.00 -6.13
C GLY A 79 -0.34 -25.44 -7.33
N VAL A 80 0.25 -24.50 -8.07
CA VAL A 80 1.11 -24.77 -9.24
C VAL A 80 2.57 -24.52 -8.90
N GLU A 81 3.47 -25.29 -9.50
CA GLU A 81 4.91 -25.04 -9.40
C GLU A 81 5.39 -24.15 -10.56
N GLY A 82 6.17 -23.11 -10.25
CA GLY A 82 6.75 -22.20 -11.24
C GLY A 82 5.87 -21.00 -11.57
N ASN A 83 6.03 -20.45 -12.77
CA ASN A 83 5.36 -19.22 -13.21
C ASN A 83 3.85 -19.47 -13.46
N PRO A 84 2.93 -18.81 -12.73
CA PRO A 84 1.50 -19.02 -12.89
C PRO A 84 0.90 -18.31 -14.13
N TRP A 85 1.64 -17.42 -14.78
CA TRP A 85 1.13 -16.54 -15.85
C TRP A 85 1.19 -17.14 -17.27
N GLY A 86 1.37 -18.46 -17.41
CA GLY A 86 1.47 -19.11 -18.73
C GLY A 86 0.19 -18.93 -19.56
N ASP A 87 -0.96 -19.26 -18.97
CA ASP A 87 -2.29 -19.14 -19.59
C ASP A 87 -3.18 -18.12 -18.88
N LEU A 88 -2.66 -17.44 -17.84
CA LEU A 88 -3.38 -16.46 -17.04
C LEU A 88 -2.85 -15.06 -17.28
N VAL A 89 -3.76 -14.09 -17.35
CA VAL A 89 -3.39 -12.67 -17.22
C VAL A 89 -3.79 -12.14 -15.85
N TRP A 90 -3.11 -11.10 -15.38
CA TRP A 90 -3.41 -10.48 -14.09
C TRP A 90 -4.88 -10.13 -13.92
N ALA A 91 -5.50 -9.62 -14.99
CA ALA A 91 -6.90 -9.22 -14.98
C ALA A 91 -7.88 -10.37 -14.70
N ASP A 92 -7.46 -11.63 -14.81
CA ASP A 92 -8.28 -12.80 -14.47
C ASP A 92 -8.15 -13.19 -13.00
N VAL A 93 -7.07 -12.78 -12.33
CA VAL A 93 -6.71 -13.24 -10.97
C VAL A 93 -6.90 -12.12 -9.94
N ILE A 94 -6.56 -10.88 -10.31
CA ILE A 94 -6.55 -9.73 -9.41
C ILE A 94 -7.26 -8.54 -10.05
N GLU A 95 -7.75 -7.63 -9.22
CA GLU A 95 -8.35 -6.37 -9.67
C GLU A 95 -8.06 -5.24 -8.69
N PRO A 96 -8.02 -3.98 -9.16
CA PRO A 96 -7.88 -2.83 -8.27
C PRO A 96 -8.97 -2.80 -7.21
N ALA A 97 -8.58 -2.59 -5.96
CA ALA A 97 -9.51 -2.34 -4.89
C ALA A 97 -9.81 -0.83 -4.81
N PRO A 98 -11.05 -0.42 -4.48
CA PRO A 98 -11.32 0.98 -4.23
C PRO A 98 -10.42 1.45 -3.09
N ASP A 99 -9.78 2.61 -3.28
CA ASP A 99 -9.14 3.33 -2.20
C ASP A 99 -10.20 3.51 -1.10
N HIS A 100 -9.97 2.93 0.09
CA HIS A 100 -10.77 3.23 1.26
C HIS A 100 -10.42 4.65 1.74
N GLY A 101 -10.81 5.64 0.94
CA GLY A 101 -10.90 7.03 1.37
C GLY A 101 -12.12 7.17 2.27
N ALA A 102 -11.88 7.21 3.58
CA ALA A 102 -12.85 7.64 4.59
C ALA A 102 -12.47 9.05 5.06
#